data_AF-A0A7C2LC06-F1
#
_entry.id   AF-A0A7C2LC06-F1
#
_cell.length_a   1.000
_cell.length_b   1.000
_cell.length_c   1.000
_cell.angle_alpha   90.00
_cell.angle_beta   90.00
_cell.angle_gamma   90.00
#
_symmetry.space_group_name_H-M   'P 1'
#
loop_
_entity.id
_entity.type
_entity.pdbx_description
1 polymer ?
#
loop_
_entity_poly.entity_id
_entity_poly.type
_entity_poly.pdbx_seq_one_letter_code
_entity_poly.pdbx_strand_id
1 'polypeptide(L)'
;MSHPAFLTSDEERVLARVDEMAEEMFDFLARLIRIPTVNPPGENYAECAAFVEERLLNFGYEVTRLTAIESLAHSARYPRVNVVGRFARCGLGRTVHMSAHMDVVPAGTGWTVEPFRGLIREKKIFGRGAADAKAGLAASLYAVEALRRAHIAFDGVIEVSATVDGESGGEAGMGYLVDAGVVRAGQTDHVLIAAACGVERLRFSPRGEPSRERPFEASAEGGPLVILPASDVPMEMRLVRMVDRAIRSVLIRAPECVVGPATSECAHVERSGVRECLLYGPGRFELARQPDEHCRLEDVVAGCKVLALALLRTLREDEDDSPRRIFRTEASH
;
A
#
# COMPACT_ATOMS: atom_id res chain seq x y z
N MET A 1 10.26 -23.15 17.81
CA MET A 1 9.50 -23.97 16.83
C MET A 1 8.13 -23.32 16.68
N SER A 2 7.93 -22.52 15.65
CA SER A 2 6.67 -21.80 15.43
C SER A 2 5.60 -22.80 14.97
N HIS A 3 4.49 -22.89 15.71
CA HIS A 3 3.29 -23.54 15.21
C HIS A 3 2.94 -22.96 13.82
N PRO A 4 2.61 -23.78 12.80
CA PRO A 4 1.92 -23.24 11.65
C PRO A 4 0.61 -22.65 12.19
N ALA A 5 0.48 -21.33 12.14
CA ALA A 5 -0.75 -20.68 12.57
C ALA A 5 -1.85 -21.13 11.60
N PHE A 6 -2.70 -22.04 12.07
CA PHE A 6 -3.91 -22.41 11.34
C PHE A 6 -4.72 -21.13 11.10
N LEU A 7 -5.16 -20.94 9.85
CA LEU A 7 -6.03 -19.83 9.51
C LEU A 7 -7.35 -19.98 10.28
N THR A 8 -7.89 -18.87 10.76
CA THR A 8 -9.25 -18.82 11.27
C THR A 8 -10.25 -18.95 10.12
N SER A 9 -11.49 -19.36 10.42
CA SER A 9 -12.55 -19.43 9.40
C SER A 9 -12.76 -18.10 8.68
N ASP A 10 -12.62 -16.97 9.37
CA ASP A 10 -12.74 -15.65 8.75
C ASP A 10 -11.60 -15.36 7.77
N GLU A 11 -10.37 -15.72 8.13
CA GLU A 11 -9.21 -15.57 7.25
C GLU A 11 -9.34 -16.45 6.01
N GLU A 12 -9.79 -17.71 6.17
CA GLU A 12 -10.07 -18.60 5.04
C GLU A 12 -11.11 -18.01 4.09
N ARG A 13 -12.21 -17.46 4.62
CA ARG A 13 -13.25 -16.80 3.81
C ARG A 13 -12.69 -15.60 3.06
N VAL A 14 -11.89 -14.76 3.71
CA VAL A 14 -11.26 -13.59 3.08
C VAL A 14 -10.35 -14.03 1.93
N LEU A 15 -9.47 -15.01 2.16
CA LEU A 15 -8.58 -15.50 1.11
C LEU A 15 -9.35 -16.09 -0.08
N ALA A 16 -10.43 -16.83 0.18
CA ALA A 16 -11.29 -17.36 -0.86
C ALA A 16 -11.94 -16.25 -1.70
N ARG A 17 -12.38 -15.13 -1.07
CA ARG A 17 -12.92 -13.99 -1.82
C ARG A 17 -11.88 -13.32 -2.70
N VAL A 18 -10.61 -13.25 -2.27
CA VAL A 18 -9.54 -12.74 -3.15
C VAL A 18 -9.39 -13.63 -4.39
N ASP A 19 -9.41 -14.95 -4.22
CA ASP A 19 -9.30 -15.90 -5.35
C ASP A 19 -10.47 -15.76 -6.34
N GLU A 20 -11.70 -15.66 -5.82
CA GLU A 20 -12.90 -15.48 -6.65
C GLU A 20 -12.90 -14.17 -7.45
N MET A 21 -12.23 -13.14 -6.94
CA MET A 21 -12.15 -11.81 -7.57
C MET A 21 -10.91 -11.62 -8.45
N ALA A 22 -10.06 -12.63 -8.61
CA ALA A 22 -8.77 -12.48 -9.28
C ALA A 22 -8.91 -11.88 -10.70
N GLU A 23 -9.82 -12.42 -11.52
CA GLU A 23 -10.05 -11.93 -12.89
C GLU A 23 -10.61 -10.50 -12.93
N GLU A 24 -11.49 -10.15 -11.98
CA GLU A 24 -12.02 -8.80 -11.84
C GLU A 24 -10.91 -7.78 -11.51
N MET A 25 -10.00 -8.19 -10.63
CA MET A 25 -8.82 -7.41 -10.24
C MET A 25 -7.83 -7.27 -11.40
N PHE A 26 -7.64 -8.31 -12.21
CA PHE A 26 -6.77 -8.24 -13.39
C PHE A 26 -7.34 -7.32 -14.47
N ASP A 27 -8.65 -7.35 -14.73
CA ASP A 27 -9.30 -6.42 -15.66
C ASP A 27 -9.16 -4.97 -15.17
N PHE A 28 -9.41 -4.74 -13.88
CA PHE A 28 -9.22 -3.41 -13.28
C PHE A 28 -7.80 -2.91 -13.46
N LEU A 29 -6.80 -3.73 -13.13
CA LEU A 29 -5.39 -3.36 -13.26
C LEU A 29 -5.01 -3.10 -14.72
N ALA A 30 -5.48 -3.92 -15.67
CA ALA A 30 -5.24 -3.71 -17.09
C ALA A 30 -5.83 -2.37 -17.58
N ARG A 31 -7.04 -2.04 -17.15
CA ARG A 31 -7.68 -0.76 -17.47
C ARG A 31 -6.99 0.43 -16.80
N LEU A 32 -6.54 0.26 -15.55
CA LEU A 32 -5.78 1.28 -14.83
C LEU A 32 -4.44 1.59 -15.53
N ILE A 33 -3.74 0.56 -16.03
CA ILE A 33 -2.50 0.71 -16.81
C ILE A 33 -2.76 1.44 -18.14
N ARG A 34 -3.94 1.24 -18.76
CA ARG A 34 -4.31 1.89 -20.02
C ARG A 34 -4.48 3.40 -19.94
N ILE A 35 -4.62 3.95 -18.74
CA ILE A 35 -4.66 5.41 -18.53
C ILE A 35 -3.22 5.88 -18.32
N PRO A 36 -2.58 6.55 -19.31
CA PRO A 36 -1.18 6.92 -19.22
C PRO A 36 -1.03 8.13 -18.29
N THR A 37 -0.72 7.86 -17.03
CA THR A 37 -0.59 8.86 -15.95
C THR A 37 0.85 9.37 -15.82
N VAL A 38 1.45 9.75 -16.94
CA VAL A 38 2.90 10.04 -17.02
C VAL A 38 3.25 11.31 -16.26
N ASN A 39 4.22 11.20 -15.35
CA ASN A 39 4.70 12.30 -14.53
C ASN A 39 6.24 12.34 -14.46
N PRO A 40 6.87 13.50 -14.74
CA PRO A 40 6.29 14.75 -15.27
C PRO A 40 5.71 14.61 -16.69
N PRO A 41 4.69 15.40 -17.08
CA PRO A 41 4.13 16.54 -16.35
C PRO A 41 2.86 16.25 -15.54
N GLY A 42 2.36 15.01 -15.44
CA GLY A 42 1.10 14.70 -14.74
C GLY A 42 -0.09 14.53 -15.69
N GLU A 43 0.10 13.71 -16.72
CA GLU A 43 -0.91 13.45 -17.74
C GLU A 43 -2.08 12.64 -17.17
N ASN A 44 -3.30 12.87 -17.66
CA ASN A 44 -4.49 12.05 -17.42
C ASN A 44 -4.85 11.75 -15.94
N TYR A 45 -4.37 12.53 -14.98
CA TYR A 45 -4.70 12.35 -13.57
C TYR A 45 -6.20 12.49 -13.29
N ALA A 46 -6.88 13.45 -13.94
CA ALA A 46 -8.33 13.61 -13.76
C ALA A 46 -9.11 12.40 -14.28
N GLU A 47 -8.70 11.81 -15.41
CA GLU A 47 -9.29 10.59 -15.96
C GLU A 47 -9.03 9.39 -15.04
N CYS A 48 -7.78 9.21 -14.58
CA CYS A 48 -7.43 8.14 -13.66
C CYS A 48 -8.17 8.28 -12.31
N ALA A 49 -8.26 9.50 -11.79
CA ALA A 49 -9.05 9.81 -10.60
C ALA A 49 -10.54 9.49 -10.79
N ALA A 50 -11.09 9.70 -11.99
CA ALA A 50 -12.45 9.30 -12.30
C ALA A 50 -12.65 7.78 -12.33
N PHE A 51 -11.72 7.07 -12.95
CA PHE A 51 -11.75 5.63 -13.01
C PHE A 51 -11.63 4.97 -11.61
N VAL A 52 -10.74 5.49 -10.76
CA VAL A 52 -10.57 4.99 -9.38
C VAL A 52 -11.78 5.35 -8.50
N GLU A 53 -12.30 6.57 -8.60
CA GLU A 53 -13.52 6.98 -7.87
C GLU A 53 -14.69 6.05 -8.22
N GLU A 54 -14.94 5.79 -9.50
CA GLU A 54 -16.02 4.91 -9.94
C GLU A 54 -15.89 3.53 -9.27
N ARG A 55 -14.66 2.99 -9.22
CA ARG A 55 -14.43 1.71 -8.57
C ARG A 55 -14.71 1.73 -7.06
N LEU A 56 -14.23 2.75 -6.35
CA LEU A 56 -14.43 2.90 -4.91
C LEU A 56 -15.93 3.07 -4.57
N LEU A 57 -16.66 3.88 -5.35
CA LEU A 57 -18.10 4.05 -5.19
C LEU A 57 -18.85 2.72 -5.38
N ASN A 58 -18.47 1.93 -6.40
CA ASN A 58 -19.05 0.61 -6.64
C ASN A 58 -18.76 -0.39 -5.50
N PHE A 59 -17.67 -0.23 -4.76
CA PHE A 59 -17.36 -1.00 -3.55
C PHE A 59 -18.04 -0.46 -2.29
N GLY A 60 -18.76 0.67 -2.39
CA GLY A 60 -19.54 1.26 -1.31
C GLY A 60 -18.76 2.19 -0.40
N TYR A 61 -17.67 2.78 -0.90
CA TYR A 61 -16.92 3.81 -0.18
C TYR A 61 -17.62 5.17 -0.27
N GLU A 62 -17.45 5.99 0.76
CA GLU A 62 -17.56 7.44 0.63
C GLU A 62 -16.29 7.94 -0.07
N VAL A 63 -16.41 8.65 -1.20
CA VAL A 63 -15.24 9.05 -1.99
C VAL A 63 -15.11 10.57 -2.05
N THR A 64 -13.90 11.06 -1.81
CA THR A 64 -13.54 12.47 -1.95
C THR A 64 -12.42 12.64 -2.96
N ARG A 65 -12.58 13.56 -3.92
CA ARG A 65 -11.48 14.05 -4.75
C ARG A 65 -10.84 15.28 -4.11
N LEU A 66 -9.53 15.25 -3.96
CA LEU A 66 -8.75 16.28 -3.29
C LEU A 66 -7.72 16.84 -4.27
N THR A 67 -7.97 18.06 -4.74
CA THR A 67 -7.09 18.70 -5.73
C THR A 67 -6.09 19.60 -5.02
N ALA A 68 -4.80 19.32 -5.19
CA ALA A 68 -3.71 20.11 -4.64
C ALA A 68 -3.50 21.40 -5.46
N ILE A 69 -4.46 22.32 -5.38
CA ILE A 69 -4.48 23.57 -6.15
C ILE A 69 -3.30 24.50 -5.84
N GLU A 70 -2.72 24.39 -4.65
CA GLU A 70 -1.58 25.20 -4.20
C GLU A 70 -0.23 24.63 -4.65
N SER A 71 -0.20 23.42 -5.20
CA SER A 71 1.03 22.81 -5.70
C SER A 71 1.55 23.57 -6.93
N LEU A 72 2.86 23.83 -6.96
CA LEU A 72 3.52 24.41 -8.14
C LEU A 72 3.39 23.53 -9.39
N ALA A 73 3.17 22.23 -9.20
CA ALA A 73 2.97 21.28 -10.28
C ALA A 73 1.51 21.27 -10.79
N HIS A 74 0.57 21.92 -10.09
CA HIS A 74 -0.83 22.01 -10.49
C HIS A 74 -1.04 23.03 -11.61
N SER A 75 -1.85 22.66 -12.59
CA SER A 75 -2.38 23.59 -13.59
C SER A 75 -3.73 23.10 -14.11
N ALA A 76 -4.46 23.98 -14.80
CA ALA A 76 -5.71 23.58 -15.49
C ALA A 76 -5.48 22.45 -16.52
N ARG A 77 -4.27 22.37 -17.10
CA ARG A 77 -3.90 21.31 -18.05
C ARG A 77 -3.45 20.02 -17.35
N TYR A 78 -2.78 20.13 -16.21
CA TYR A 78 -2.25 19.01 -15.42
C TYR A 78 -2.71 19.14 -13.96
N PRO A 79 -3.98 18.85 -13.67
CA PRO A 79 -4.52 19.00 -12.32
C PRO A 79 -4.02 17.88 -11.41
N ARG A 80 -3.49 18.24 -10.24
CA ARG A 80 -3.05 17.31 -9.17
C ARG A 80 -4.24 16.83 -8.36
N VAL A 81 -4.95 15.80 -8.85
CA VAL A 81 -6.18 15.28 -8.24
C VAL A 81 -5.91 13.96 -7.54
N ASN A 82 -5.95 13.95 -6.21
CA ASN A 82 -5.95 12.73 -5.40
C ASN A 82 -7.38 12.19 -5.24
N VAL A 83 -7.50 10.88 -5.02
CA VAL A 83 -8.77 10.24 -4.67
C VAL A 83 -8.61 9.55 -3.33
N VAL A 84 -9.53 9.80 -2.40
CA VAL A 84 -9.59 9.13 -1.10
C VAL A 84 -10.95 8.47 -0.95
N GLY A 85 -10.97 7.16 -0.88
CA GLY A 85 -12.13 6.37 -0.47
C GLY A 85 -12.06 6.12 1.03
N ARG A 86 -13.17 6.35 1.73
CA ARG A 86 -13.35 6.04 3.14
C ARG A 86 -14.46 5.02 3.33
N PHE A 87 -14.16 3.94 4.04
CA PHE A 87 -15.10 2.88 4.41
C PHE A 87 -15.08 2.67 5.92
N ALA A 88 -16.09 3.22 6.59
CA ALA A 88 -16.20 3.15 8.05
C ALA A 88 -17.31 2.20 8.50
N ARG A 89 -17.08 1.59 9.65
CA ARG A 89 -18.09 0.85 10.40
C ARG A 89 -18.23 1.43 11.80
N CYS A 90 -19.38 1.21 12.42
CA CYS A 90 -19.66 1.67 13.77
C CYS A 90 -18.61 1.13 14.77
N GLY A 91 -18.24 1.91 15.79
CA GLY A 91 -17.35 1.47 16.87
C GLY A 91 -16.06 2.29 17.00
N LEU A 92 -15.34 2.10 18.11
CA LEU A 92 -14.08 2.78 18.44
C LEU A 92 -12.85 1.99 17.95
N GLY A 93 -12.88 1.52 16.71
CA GLY A 93 -11.79 0.75 16.12
C GLY A 93 -10.69 1.63 15.51
N ARG A 94 -9.64 0.97 15.00
CA ARG A 94 -8.48 1.63 14.39
C ARG A 94 -8.80 2.17 12.99
N THR A 95 -8.09 3.21 12.59
CA THR A 95 -8.07 3.72 11.22
C THR A 95 -6.83 3.19 10.51
N VAL A 96 -7.02 2.39 9.45
CA VAL A 96 -5.96 1.93 8.56
C VAL A 96 -6.08 2.65 7.22
N HIS A 97 -5.06 3.40 6.84
CA HIS A 97 -4.99 4.11 5.57
C HIS A 97 -4.04 3.38 4.61
N MET A 98 -4.55 2.93 3.47
CA MET A 98 -3.76 2.29 2.42
C MET A 98 -3.55 3.27 1.27
N SER A 99 -2.30 3.64 0.97
CA SER A 99 -1.95 4.54 -0.12
C SER A 99 -1.21 3.81 -1.22
N ALA A 100 -1.48 4.18 -2.46
CA ALA A 100 -0.57 3.94 -3.58
C ALA A 100 -0.66 5.11 -4.55
N HIS A 101 0.49 5.52 -5.09
CA HIS A 101 0.51 6.51 -6.15
C HIS A 101 -0.01 5.90 -7.47
N MET A 102 -0.68 6.73 -8.27
CA MET A 102 -1.24 6.32 -9.56
C MET A 102 -0.42 6.82 -10.76
N ASP A 103 0.51 7.73 -10.53
CA ASP A 103 1.39 8.25 -11.57
C ASP A 103 2.50 7.27 -11.93
N VAL A 104 3.10 7.49 -13.09
CA VAL A 104 4.18 6.64 -13.59
C VAL A 104 5.25 7.49 -14.25
N VAL A 105 6.50 7.06 -14.17
CA VAL A 105 7.55 7.66 -14.98
C VAL A 105 7.31 7.46 -16.48
N PRO A 106 7.89 8.30 -17.36
CA PRO A 106 7.88 8.07 -18.80
C PRO A 106 8.29 6.63 -19.16
N ALA A 107 7.60 6.02 -20.12
CA ALA A 107 7.86 4.63 -20.52
C ALA A 107 9.28 4.45 -21.09
N GLY A 108 9.83 5.46 -21.76
CA GLY A 108 11.12 5.38 -22.43
C GLY A 108 11.07 4.51 -23.69
N THR A 109 12.20 3.93 -24.06
CA THR A 109 12.36 3.08 -25.25
C THR A 109 12.71 1.64 -24.86
N GLY A 110 12.73 0.71 -25.82
CA GLY A 110 13.16 -0.67 -25.59
C GLY A 110 12.06 -1.65 -25.16
N TRP A 111 10.80 -1.23 -25.17
CA TRP A 111 9.66 -2.10 -24.91
C TRP A 111 9.41 -3.08 -26.06
N THR A 112 9.14 -4.33 -25.73
CA THR A 112 8.70 -5.35 -26.70
C THR A 112 7.18 -5.39 -26.87
N VAL A 113 6.45 -4.72 -25.98
CA VAL A 113 4.99 -4.57 -26.00
C VAL A 113 4.60 -3.11 -25.78
N GLU A 114 3.39 -2.72 -26.18
CA GLU A 114 2.93 -1.34 -25.99
C GLU A 114 2.79 -1.00 -24.48
N PRO A 115 3.49 0.03 -23.96
CA PRO A 115 3.62 0.26 -22.50
C PRO A 115 2.30 0.51 -21.77
N PHE A 116 1.32 1.10 -22.44
CA PHE A 116 0.03 1.46 -21.85
C PHE A 116 -1.11 0.59 -22.37
N ARG A 117 -0.82 -0.63 -22.82
CA ARG A 117 -1.86 -1.55 -23.29
C ARG A 117 -2.52 -2.36 -22.17
N GLY A 118 -1.84 -2.53 -21.04
CA GLY A 118 -2.26 -3.45 -19.97
C GLY A 118 -2.38 -4.89 -20.50
N LEU A 119 -1.33 -5.36 -21.18
CA LEU A 119 -1.35 -6.65 -21.87
C LEU A 119 -1.16 -7.79 -20.89
N ILE A 120 -2.14 -8.71 -20.80
CA ILE A 120 -1.98 -9.97 -20.09
C ILE A 120 -1.45 -11.04 -21.06
N ARG A 121 -0.28 -11.59 -20.76
CA ARG A 121 0.36 -12.67 -21.53
C ARG A 121 1.20 -13.54 -20.60
N GLU A 122 1.13 -14.86 -20.76
CA GLU A 122 1.98 -15.81 -20.01
C GLU A 122 1.93 -15.62 -18.48
N LYS A 123 0.71 -15.45 -17.93
CA LYS A 123 0.47 -15.22 -16.49
C LYS A 123 1.15 -13.96 -15.93
N LYS A 124 1.45 -13.00 -16.78
CA LYS A 124 1.98 -11.68 -16.43
C LYS A 124 1.08 -10.61 -17.02
N ILE A 125 0.97 -9.49 -16.32
CA ILE A 125 0.39 -8.26 -16.85
C ILE A 125 1.52 -7.26 -17.10
N PHE A 126 1.67 -6.87 -18.36
CA PHE A 126 2.70 -5.94 -18.83
C PHE A 126 2.13 -4.53 -18.95
N GLY A 127 2.95 -3.56 -18.56
CA GLY A 127 2.74 -2.16 -18.82
C GLY A 127 3.46 -1.26 -17.83
N ARG A 128 3.65 0.00 -18.20
CA ARG A 128 4.26 0.99 -17.32
C ARG A 128 3.33 1.23 -16.13
N GLY A 129 3.86 1.06 -14.93
CA GLY A 129 3.12 1.11 -13.67
C GLY A 129 2.54 -0.23 -13.23
N ALA A 130 2.69 -1.30 -14.02
CA ALA A 130 2.23 -2.63 -13.64
C ALA A 130 2.88 -3.13 -12.34
N ALA A 131 4.14 -2.80 -12.09
CA ALA A 131 4.82 -3.06 -10.83
C ALA A 131 4.76 -1.85 -9.88
N ASP A 132 5.03 -0.64 -10.38
CA ASP A 132 5.18 0.58 -9.55
C ASP A 132 4.21 1.71 -9.99
N ALA A 133 3.08 1.93 -9.32
CA ALA A 133 2.53 1.16 -8.19
C ALA A 133 1.08 0.69 -8.44
N LYS A 134 0.62 0.64 -9.70
CA LYS A 134 -0.80 0.36 -10.01
C LYS A 134 -1.25 -1.04 -9.56
N ALA A 135 -0.36 -2.04 -9.54
CA ALA A 135 -0.71 -3.34 -8.95
C ALA A 135 -0.91 -3.27 -7.43
N GLY A 136 -0.11 -2.44 -6.73
CA GLY A 136 -0.29 -2.18 -5.30
C GLY A 136 -1.60 -1.46 -5.01
N LEU A 137 -1.96 -0.47 -5.83
CA LEU A 137 -3.27 0.19 -5.76
C LEU A 137 -4.41 -0.82 -5.96
N ALA A 138 -4.38 -1.60 -7.04
CA ALA A 138 -5.39 -2.63 -7.30
C ALA A 138 -5.49 -3.64 -6.14
N ALA A 139 -4.38 -4.17 -5.66
CA ALA A 139 -4.36 -5.12 -4.56
C ALA A 139 -4.94 -4.54 -3.27
N SER A 140 -4.71 -3.25 -3.00
CA SER A 140 -5.24 -2.54 -1.83
C SER A 140 -6.76 -2.40 -1.89
N LEU A 141 -7.31 -1.95 -3.03
CA LEU A 141 -8.76 -1.83 -3.22
C LEU A 141 -9.45 -3.19 -3.05
N TYR A 142 -8.89 -4.23 -3.67
CA TYR A 142 -9.46 -5.58 -3.63
C TYR A 142 -9.28 -6.29 -2.29
N ALA A 143 -8.26 -5.91 -1.50
CA ALA A 143 -8.09 -6.44 -0.15
C ALA A 143 -9.25 -6.03 0.76
N VAL A 144 -9.68 -4.76 0.69
CA VAL A 144 -10.85 -4.29 1.46
C VAL A 144 -12.14 -4.90 0.93
N GLU A 145 -12.27 -5.01 -0.40
CA GLU A 145 -13.43 -5.65 -1.02
C GLU A 145 -13.55 -7.13 -0.61
N ALA A 146 -12.44 -7.84 -0.39
CA ALA A 146 -12.45 -9.21 0.09
C ALA A 146 -13.05 -9.31 1.50
N LEU A 147 -12.70 -8.40 2.40
CA LEU A 147 -13.32 -8.31 3.74
C LEU A 147 -14.82 -8.04 3.63
N ARG A 148 -15.23 -7.17 2.70
CA ARG A 148 -16.64 -6.84 2.46
C ARG A 148 -17.43 -8.04 1.95
N ARG A 149 -16.97 -8.71 0.89
CA ARG A 149 -17.62 -9.90 0.29
C ARG A 149 -17.57 -11.12 1.21
N ALA A 150 -16.59 -11.20 2.12
CA ALA A 150 -16.53 -12.24 3.15
C ALA A 150 -17.43 -11.93 4.37
N HIS A 151 -18.14 -10.80 4.35
CA HIS A 151 -19.00 -10.31 5.43
C HIS A 151 -18.27 -10.24 6.77
N ILE A 152 -17.00 -9.84 6.76
CA ILE A 152 -16.21 -9.69 7.98
C ILE A 152 -16.74 -8.50 8.78
N ALA A 153 -17.03 -8.73 10.06
CA ALA A 153 -17.27 -7.67 11.03
C ALA A 153 -15.93 -7.11 11.52
N PHE A 154 -15.84 -5.78 11.56
CA PHE A 154 -14.73 -5.03 12.14
C PHE A 154 -15.26 -3.67 12.61
N ASP A 155 -14.59 -3.11 13.60
CA ASP A 155 -14.82 -1.75 14.07
C ASP A 155 -13.73 -0.83 13.49
N GLY A 156 -14.03 0.46 13.35
CA GLY A 156 -13.07 1.45 12.88
C GLY A 156 -13.23 1.81 11.40
N VAL A 157 -12.12 2.23 10.78
CA VAL A 157 -12.12 2.89 9.48
C VAL A 157 -11.04 2.31 8.58
N ILE A 158 -11.40 2.05 7.33
CA ILE A 158 -10.46 1.71 6.28
C ILE A 158 -10.49 2.83 5.26
N GLU A 159 -9.33 3.42 4.98
CA GLU A 159 -9.16 4.44 3.95
C GLU A 159 -8.25 3.91 2.86
N VAL A 160 -8.55 4.25 1.61
CA VAL A 160 -7.71 3.95 0.47
C VAL A 160 -7.50 5.22 -0.33
N SER A 161 -6.24 5.61 -0.56
CA SER A 161 -5.89 6.74 -1.39
C SER A 161 -5.15 6.33 -2.65
N ALA A 162 -5.57 6.92 -3.77
CA ALA A 162 -4.81 6.97 -5.00
C ALA A 162 -4.16 8.36 -5.09
N THR A 163 -2.87 8.42 -4.80
CA THR A 163 -2.11 9.67 -4.72
C THR A 163 -1.47 10.03 -6.05
N VAL A 164 -1.25 11.32 -6.28
CA VAL A 164 -0.45 11.82 -7.41
C VAL A 164 0.98 12.12 -6.98
N ASP A 165 1.86 12.31 -7.96
CA ASP A 165 3.23 12.79 -7.78
C ASP A 165 4.14 11.87 -6.97
N GLY A 166 3.78 10.59 -6.80
CA GLY A 166 4.63 9.61 -6.12
C GLY A 166 5.99 9.44 -6.78
N GLU A 167 6.05 9.63 -8.11
CA GLU A 167 7.28 9.54 -8.89
C GLU A 167 8.10 10.85 -8.91
N SER A 168 7.58 11.93 -8.31
CA SER A 168 8.19 13.28 -8.33
C SER A 168 8.18 13.93 -6.95
N GLY A 169 8.38 13.12 -5.92
CA GLY A 169 8.57 13.62 -4.55
C GLY A 169 7.30 13.73 -3.71
N GLY A 170 6.10 13.44 -4.23
CA GLY A 170 4.89 13.19 -3.43
C GLY A 170 4.21 14.40 -2.80
N GLU A 171 4.70 15.63 -3.02
CA GLU A 171 4.19 16.82 -2.33
C GLU A 171 2.73 17.12 -2.67
N ALA A 172 2.35 17.05 -3.95
CA ALA A 172 0.94 17.23 -4.35
C ALA A 172 0.05 16.01 -4.05
N GLY A 173 0.69 14.89 -3.66
CA GLY A 173 0.05 13.63 -3.33
C GLY A 173 -0.12 13.45 -1.83
N MET A 174 0.64 12.51 -1.27
CA MET A 174 0.66 12.22 0.16
C MET A 174 0.99 13.47 1.00
N GLY A 175 1.89 14.35 0.53
CA GLY A 175 2.19 15.62 1.22
C GLY A 175 0.95 16.47 1.42
N TYR A 176 0.21 16.69 0.34
CA TYR A 176 -1.07 17.41 0.38
C TYR A 176 -2.11 16.73 1.27
N LEU A 177 -2.21 15.39 1.26
CA LEU A 177 -3.14 14.67 2.14
C LEU A 177 -2.79 14.86 3.63
N VAL A 178 -1.49 14.94 3.96
CA VAL A 178 -1.02 15.23 5.31
C VAL A 178 -1.33 16.67 5.70
N ASP A 179 -1.03 17.64 4.83
CA ASP A 179 -1.24 19.07 5.09
C ASP A 179 -2.74 19.40 5.20
N ALA A 180 -3.59 18.73 4.43
CA ALA A 180 -5.04 18.83 4.51
C ALA A 180 -5.64 18.10 5.74
N GLY A 181 -4.82 17.40 6.54
CA GLY A 181 -5.24 16.68 7.74
C GLY A 181 -6.01 15.39 7.49
N VAL A 182 -5.96 14.85 6.26
CA VAL A 182 -6.57 13.56 5.91
C VAL A 182 -5.78 12.42 6.56
N VAL A 183 -4.45 12.47 6.44
CA VAL A 183 -3.53 11.55 7.13
C VAL A 183 -2.86 12.31 8.26
N ARG A 184 -3.18 11.96 9.51
CA ARG A 184 -2.63 12.64 10.69
C ARG A 184 -2.66 11.77 11.94
N ALA A 185 -1.70 12.01 12.84
CA ALA A 185 -1.69 11.39 14.16
C ALA A 185 -2.99 11.69 14.94
N GLY A 186 -3.45 10.69 15.71
CA GLY A 186 -4.68 10.75 16.50
C GLY A 186 -5.96 10.56 15.68
N GLN A 187 -5.88 10.42 14.36
CA GLN A 187 -6.99 9.98 13.50
C GLN A 187 -6.61 8.75 12.68
N THR A 188 -5.40 8.73 12.12
CA THR A 188 -4.84 7.60 11.38
C THR A 188 -3.92 6.81 12.29
N ASP A 189 -4.22 5.54 12.53
CA ASP A 189 -3.40 4.68 13.39
C ASP A 189 -2.29 3.98 12.60
N HIS A 190 -2.60 3.55 11.38
CA HIS A 190 -1.69 2.77 10.54
C HIS A 190 -1.71 3.24 9.08
N VAL A 191 -0.54 3.31 8.43
CA VAL A 191 -0.39 3.64 7.01
C VAL A 191 0.31 2.51 6.25
N LEU A 192 -0.49 1.83 5.42
CA LEU A 192 -0.18 0.94 4.33
C LEU A 192 0.36 1.65 3.08
N ILE A 193 1.66 1.74 2.75
CA ILE A 193 2.07 2.21 1.42
C ILE A 193 2.28 1.02 0.48
N ALA A 194 1.36 0.84 -0.47
CA ALA A 194 1.38 -0.26 -1.42
C ALA A 194 2.33 0.00 -2.60
N ALA A 195 3.63 -0.10 -2.30
CA ALA A 195 4.73 0.09 -3.24
C ALA A 195 5.26 -1.22 -3.83
N ALA A 196 5.98 -1.13 -4.95
CA ALA A 196 6.71 -2.26 -5.53
C ALA A 196 7.80 -2.77 -4.56
N CYS A 197 7.57 -3.93 -3.95
CA CYS A 197 8.48 -4.58 -3.00
C CYS A 197 8.87 -5.99 -3.44
N GLY A 198 7.91 -6.73 -4.02
CA GLY A 198 7.90 -8.18 -4.08
C GLY A 198 7.07 -8.73 -2.91
N VAL A 199 6.17 -9.67 -3.19
CA VAL A 199 5.19 -10.15 -2.20
C VAL A 199 5.85 -10.84 -0.99
N GLU A 200 7.08 -11.29 -1.16
CA GLU A 200 7.92 -11.93 -0.15
C GLU A 200 8.71 -10.94 0.72
N ARG A 201 8.64 -9.63 0.43
CA ARG A 201 9.49 -8.62 1.09
C ARG A 201 8.71 -7.60 1.92
N LEU A 202 9.24 -7.28 3.09
CA LEU A 202 8.86 -6.10 3.86
C LEU A 202 9.87 -5.00 3.58
N ARG A 203 9.43 -3.86 3.04
CA ARG A 203 10.32 -2.75 2.75
C ARG A 203 10.20 -1.66 3.80
N PHE A 204 11.34 -1.15 4.23
CA PHE A 204 11.45 -0.06 5.18
C PHE A 204 12.11 1.14 4.51
N SER A 205 11.61 2.33 4.83
CA SER A 205 12.33 3.56 4.52
C SER A 205 13.55 3.66 5.44
N PRO A 206 14.71 4.15 4.97
CA PRO A 206 15.81 4.52 5.84
C PRO A 206 15.27 5.57 6.83
N ARG A 207 15.32 5.30 8.13
CA ARG A 207 14.94 6.31 9.12
C ARG A 207 16.01 7.39 9.11
N GLY A 208 15.60 8.64 8.96
CA GLY A 208 16.49 9.75 9.26
C GLY A 208 16.63 9.85 10.77
N GLU A 209 17.72 9.34 11.36
CA GLU A 209 18.11 9.83 12.69
C GLU A 209 18.82 11.17 12.54
N PRO A 210 18.33 12.27 13.15
CA PRO A 210 19.13 13.45 13.38
C PRO A 210 19.98 13.24 14.65
N SER A 211 20.89 12.26 14.68
CA SER A 211 22.11 12.31 15.50
C SER A 211 22.91 10.99 15.48
N ARG A 212 24.24 11.16 15.35
CA ARG A 212 25.33 10.21 15.62
C ARG A 212 25.63 9.10 14.60
N GLU A 213 26.60 9.44 13.75
CA GLU A 213 27.71 8.56 13.32
C GLU A 213 27.36 7.14 12.86
N ARG A 214 26.46 7.05 11.87
CA ARG A 214 26.73 6.47 10.54
C ARG A 214 25.41 6.44 9.75
N PRO A 215 25.18 7.39 8.83
CA PRO A 215 24.07 7.24 7.91
C PRO A 215 24.36 6.04 7.01
N PHE A 216 23.44 5.09 6.95
CA PHE A 216 23.35 4.23 5.77
C PHE A 216 23.18 5.18 4.58
N GLU A 217 24.24 5.42 3.82
CA GLU A 217 24.20 6.16 2.56
C GLU A 217 23.47 5.31 1.52
N ALA A 218 22.17 5.13 1.70
CA ALA A 218 21.27 4.84 0.59
C ALA A 218 21.01 6.19 -0.09
N SER A 219 21.87 6.53 -1.05
CA SER A 219 21.72 7.70 -1.88
C SER A 219 20.32 7.76 -2.52
N ALA A 220 19.83 8.98 -2.68
CA ALA A 220 18.65 9.38 -3.43
C ALA A 220 18.35 8.48 -4.65
N GLU A 221 17.06 8.22 -4.87
CA GLU A 221 16.46 7.61 -6.07
C GLU A 221 17.35 6.65 -6.87
N GLY A 222 17.15 5.33 -6.69
CA GLY A 222 17.77 4.31 -7.55
C GLY A 222 18.91 3.49 -6.93
N GLY A 223 19.13 3.60 -5.61
CA GLY A 223 19.99 2.66 -4.87
C GLY A 223 19.41 1.24 -4.77
N PRO A 224 20.27 0.21 -4.57
CA PRO A 224 19.80 -1.17 -4.41
C PRO A 224 19.01 -1.37 -3.10
N LEU A 225 18.15 -2.39 -3.09
CA LEU A 225 17.58 -2.88 -1.84
C LEU A 225 18.67 -3.62 -1.04
N VAL A 226 18.75 -3.33 0.26
CA VAL A 226 19.69 -3.95 1.20
C VAL A 226 18.90 -4.78 2.20
N ILE A 227 19.31 -6.03 2.43
CA ILE A 227 18.69 -6.90 3.41
C ILE A 227 18.94 -6.33 4.82
N LEU A 228 17.86 -6.18 5.58
CA LEU A 228 17.89 -5.75 6.97
C LEU A 228 18.12 -6.97 7.87
N PRO A 229 19.12 -6.94 8.78
CA PRO A 229 19.31 -7.99 9.77
C PRO A 229 18.06 -8.18 10.63
N ALA A 230 17.80 -9.43 11.05
CA ALA A 230 16.62 -9.75 11.86
C ALA A 230 16.55 -8.97 13.20
N SER A 231 17.69 -8.56 13.75
CA SER A 231 17.79 -7.74 14.96
C SER A 231 17.29 -6.30 14.78
N ASP A 232 17.27 -5.83 13.54
CA ASP A 232 17.01 -4.43 13.21
C ASP A 232 15.59 -4.24 12.65
N VAL A 233 14.84 -5.35 12.49
CA VAL A 233 13.44 -5.34 12.08
C VAL A 233 12.60 -4.79 13.24
N PRO A 234 11.82 -3.71 13.03
CA PRO A 234 11.09 -3.05 14.10
C PRO A 234 9.81 -3.81 14.47
N MET A 235 9.99 -4.95 15.13
CA MET A 235 8.91 -5.85 15.55
C MET A 235 8.04 -5.25 16.67
N GLU A 236 8.41 -4.10 17.24
CA GLU A 236 7.56 -3.29 18.12
C GLU A 236 6.37 -2.66 17.39
N MET A 237 6.49 -2.43 16.07
CA MET A 237 5.41 -1.88 15.25
C MET A 237 4.36 -2.96 14.98
N ARG A 238 3.09 -2.67 15.29
CA ARG A 238 1.98 -3.59 15.06
C ARG A 238 1.88 -3.95 13.59
N LEU A 239 1.98 -2.95 12.71
CA LEU A 239 1.80 -3.14 11.27
C LEU A 239 2.84 -4.12 10.72
N VAL A 240 4.09 -4.03 11.17
CA VAL A 240 5.18 -4.94 10.80
C VAL A 240 4.85 -6.37 11.22
N ARG A 241 4.40 -6.58 12.47
CA ARG A 241 3.99 -7.92 12.94
C ARG A 241 2.82 -8.48 12.13
N MET A 242 1.83 -7.65 11.79
CA MET A 242 0.63 -8.11 11.08
C MET A 242 0.95 -8.52 9.64
N VAL A 243 1.77 -7.73 8.94
CA VAL A 243 2.20 -8.07 7.58
C VAL A 243 3.18 -9.25 7.58
N ASP A 244 4.15 -9.34 8.51
CA ASP A 244 5.02 -10.52 8.66
C ASP A 244 4.20 -11.81 8.82
N ARG A 245 3.23 -11.81 9.75
CA ARG A 245 2.35 -12.96 9.97
C ARG A 245 1.53 -13.25 8.72
N ALA A 246 1.06 -12.24 7.99
CA ALA A 246 0.24 -12.42 6.79
C ALA A 246 1.07 -13.07 5.66
N ILE A 247 2.30 -12.61 5.45
CA ILE A 247 3.25 -13.21 4.50
C ILE A 247 3.49 -14.69 4.85
N ARG A 248 3.73 -15.00 6.14
CA ARG A 248 3.91 -16.39 6.59
C ARG A 248 2.69 -17.26 6.32
N SER A 249 1.49 -16.73 6.52
CA SER A 249 0.25 -17.47 6.27
C SER A 249 -0.03 -17.69 4.78
N VAL A 250 0.24 -16.70 3.93
CA VAL A 250 -0.09 -16.78 2.49
C VAL A 250 0.99 -17.48 1.69
N LEU A 251 2.26 -17.16 1.96
CA LEU A 251 3.41 -17.67 1.19
C LEU A 251 4.10 -18.85 1.85
N ILE A 252 3.70 -19.24 3.07
CA ILE A 252 4.30 -20.35 3.83
C ILE A 252 5.82 -20.16 3.99
N ARG A 253 6.26 -18.90 4.16
CA ARG A 253 7.66 -18.53 4.35
C ARG A 253 7.78 -17.24 5.15
N ALA A 254 8.93 -17.06 5.80
CA ALA A 254 9.27 -15.77 6.41
C ALA A 254 9.48 -14.70 5.33
N PRO A 255 9.10 -13.44 5.60
CA PRO A 255 9.47 -12.33 4.73
C PRO A 255 10.98 -12.06 4.75
N GLU A 256 11.48 -11.52 3.65
CA GLU A 256 12.78 -10.85 3.62
C GLU A 256 12.57 -9.36 3.94
N CYS A 257 13.16 -8.90 5.04
CA CYS A 257 13.10 -7.49 5.41
C CYS A 257 14.20 -6.73 4.67
N VAL A 258 13.85 -5.66 3.99
CA VAL A 258 14.79 -4.86 3.18
C VAL A 258 14.63 -3.37 3.47
N VAL A 259 15.75 -2.65 3.40
CA VAL A 259 15.80 -1.19 3.36
C VAL A 259 16.19 -0.79 1.95
N GLY A 260 15.52 0.23 1.40
CA GLY A 260 15.81 0.75 0.07
C GLY A 260 15.71 2.25 0.03
N PRO A 261 15.85 2.89 -1.15
CA PRO A 261 15.58 4.31 -1.30
C PRO A 261 14.20 4.64 -0.70
N ALA A 262 14.11 5.69 0.11
CA ALA A 262 12.82 6.13 0.65
C ALA A 262 11.86 6.44 -0.51
N THR A 263 10.62 5.93 -0.46
CA THR A 263 9.54 6.60 -1.19
C THR A 263 9.29 7.92 -0.47
N SER A 264 9.17 9.02 -1.21
CA SER A 264 8.87 10.32 -0.62
C SER A 264 7.61 10.29 0.25
N GLU A 265 6.63 9.46 -0.10
CA GLU A 265 5.40 9.24 0.67
C GLU A 265 5.66 8.86 2.14
N CYS A 266 6.68 8.04 2.45
CA CYS A 266 7.01 7.69 3.84
C CYS A 266 7.45 8.91 4.64
N ALA A 267 8.23 9.80 4.03
CA ALA A 267 8.68 11.02 4.69
C ALA A 267 7.50 11.95 4.98
N HIS A 268 6.54 12.08 4.05
CA HIS A 268 5.30 12.85 4.28
C HIS A 268 4.48 12.26 5.44
N VAL A 269 4.29 10.94 5.47
CA VAL A 269 3.56 10.27 6.55
C VAL A 269 4.26 10.49 7.89
N GLU A 270 5.58 10.44 7.95
CA GLU A 270 6.31 10.73 9.19
C GLU A 270 6.06 12.17 9.68
N ARG A 271 5.99 13.16 8.78
CA ARG A 271 5.64 14.55 9.14
C ARG A 271 4.24 14.67 9.77
N SER A 272 3.31 13.80 9.39
CA SER A 272 1.95 13.76 9.96
C SER A 272 1.91 13.30 11.42
N GLY A 273 3.02 12.77 11.93
CA GLY A 273 3.16 12.18 13.26
C GLY A 273 2.72 10.71 13.35
N VAL A 274 2.18 10.12 12.28
CA VAL A 274 1.83 8.70 12.24
C VAL A 274 3.11 7.86 12.20
N ARG A 275 3.30 7.01 13.21
CA ARG A 275 4.53 6.21 13.36
C ARG A 275 4.43 4.81 12.74
N GLU A 276 3.23 4.26 12.64
CA GLU A 276 2.97 2.93 12.06
C GLU A 276 2.84 3.04 10.54
N CYS A 277 3.96 3.25 9.83
CA CYS A 277 4.02 3.33 8.37
C CYS A 277 4.91 2.21 7.81
N LEU A 278 4.43 1.49 6.79
CA LEU A 278 5.14 0.36 6.20
C LEU A 278 4.93 0.29 4.69
N LEU A 279 5.99 -0.08 3.95
CA LEU A 279 5.93 -0.34 2.52
C LEU A 279 5.74 -1.83 2.25
N TYR A 280 4.67 -2.18 1.54
CA TYR A 280 4.40 -3.56 1.13
C TYR A 280 3.48 -3.61 -0.08
N GLY A 281 3.85 -4.38 -1.11
CA GLY A 281 2.95 -4.58 -2.25
C GLY A 281 3.50 -5.57 -3.29
N PRO A 282 2.62 -6.01 -4.21
CA PRO A 282 3.03 -6.76 -5.39
C PRO A 282 3.90 -5.91 -6.32
N GLY A 283 4.56 -6.55 -7.27
CA GLY A 283 5.50 -5.89 -8.19
C GLY A 283 6.91 -5.90 -7.62
N ARG A 284 7.87 -6.35 -8.44
CA ARG A 284 9.28 -6.40 -8.05
C ARG A 284 9.91 -5.03 -8.26
N PHE A 285 10.57 -4.52 -7.23
CA PHE A 285 11.28 -3.24 -7.28
C PHE A 285 12.29 -3.19 -8.44
N GLU A 286 12.95 -4.31 -8.72
CA GLU A 286 13.97 -4.41 -9.78
C GLU A 286 13.39 -4.31 -11.20
N LEU A 287 12.08 -4.52 -11.37
CA LEU A 287 11.39 -4.36 -12.65
C LEU A 287 10.77 -2.97 -12.80
N ALA A 288 10.65 -2.20 -11.72
CA ALA A 288 10.09 -0.86 -11.75
C ALA A 288 10.93 0.04 -12.68
N ARG A 289 10.25 0.93 -13.42
CA ARG A 289 10.88 1.92 -14.31
C ARG A 289 11.67 1.34 -15.49
N GLN A 290 11.77 0.02 -15.64
CA GLN A 290 12.43 -0.65 -16.78
C GLN A 290 11.46 -0.85 -17.96
N PRO A 291 11.96 -1.06 -19.20
CA PRO A 291 11.14 -1.57 -20.30
C PRO A 291 10.62 -2.97 -19.97
N ASP A 292 9.45 -3.31 -20.54
CA ASP A 292 8.74 -4.56 -20.24
C ASP A 292 8.45 -4.78 -18.74
N GLU A 293 8.25 -3.67 -18.02
CA GLU A 293 7.73 -3.70 -16.66
C GLU A 293 6.44 -4.54 -16.64
N HIS A 294 6.38 -5.46 -15.68
CA HIS A 294 5.25 -6.35 -15.51
C HIS A 294 5.12 -6.79 -14.05
N CYS A 295 3.93 -7.27 -13.72
CA CYS A 295 3.67 -8.01 -12.49
C CYS A 295 3.15 -9.41 -12.85
N ARG A 296 3.53 -10.43 -12.06
CA ARG A 296 2.98 -11.78 -12.24
C ARG A 296 1.57 -11.78 -11.66
N LEU A 297 0.62 -12.39 -12.36
CA LEU A 297 -0.77 -12.44 -11.89
C LEU A 297 -0.88 -13.11 -10.51
N GLU A 298 -0.06 -14.14 -10.27
CA GLU A 298 0.03 -14.79 -8.95
C GLU A 298 0.58 -13.86 -7.86
N ASP A 299 1.49 -12.94 -8.20
CA ASP A 299 2.01 -11.95 -7.25
C ASP A 299 0.95 -10.90 -6.94
N VAL A 300 0.13 -10.48 -7.92
CA VAL A 300 -1.01 -9.57 -7.68
C VAL A 300 -2.00 -10.21 -6.70
N VAL A 301 -2.36 -11.49 -6.91
CA VAL A 301 -3.25 -12.24 -6.01
C VAL A 301 -2.62 -12.44 -4.63
N ALA A 302 -1.37 -12.86 -4.56
CA ALA A 302 -0.67 -13.07 -3.30
C ALA A 302 -0.51 -11.77 -2.50
N GLY A 303 -0.16 -10.68 -3.16
CA GLY A 303 -0.09 -9.35 -2.54
C GLY A 303 -1.43 -8.91 -1.98
N CYS A 304 -2.51 -9.08 -2.76
CA CYS A 304 -3.87 -8.79 -2.28
C CYS A 304 -4.26 -9.65 -1.06
N LYS A 305 -3.96 -10.95 -1.07
CA LYS A 305 -4.18 -11.85 0.06
C LYS A 305 -3.43 -11.42 1.32
N VAL A 306 -2.15 -11.05 1.19
CA VAL A 306 -1.34 -10.58 2.32
C VAL A 306 -1.90 -9.27 2.86
N LEU A 307 -2.23 -8.31 1.99
CA LEU A 307 -2.86 -7.05 2.38
C LEU A 307 -4.19 -7.27 3.10
N ALA A 308 -5.04 -8.16 2.60
CA ALA A 308 -6.34 -8.47 3.20
C ALA A 308 -6.20 -9.10 4.60
N LEU A 309 -5.29 -10.07 4.77
CA LEU A 309 -5.02 -10.65 6.09
C LEU A 309 -4.37 -9.64 7.04
N ALA A 310 -3.40 -8.86 6.58
CA ALA A 310 -2.76 -7.85 7.41
C ALA A 310 -3.76 -6.80 7.87
N LEU A 311 -4.65 -6.35 6.97
CA LEU A 311 -5.73 -5.42 7.27
C LEU A 311 -6.71 -6.02 8.29
N LEU A 312 -7.19 -7.24 8.07
CA LEU A 312 -8.07 -7.96 9.00
C LEU A 312 -7.46 -8.04 10.41
N ARG A 313 -6.20 -8.45 10.50
CA ARG A 313 -5.50 -8.62 11.78
C ARG A 313 -5.18 -7.29 12.45
N THR A 314 -4.93 -6.23 11.67
CA THR A 314 -4.69 -4.89 12.19
C THR A 314 -5.97 -4.30 12.79
N LEU A 315 -7.11 -4.50 12.13
CA LEU A 315 -8.42 -4.01 12.59
C LEU A 315 -8.93 -4.74 13.83
N ARG A 316 -8.56 -6.01 14.02
CA ARG A 316 -8.91 -6.79 15.21
C ARG A 316 -7.98 -6.45 16.35
N GLU A 317 -8.53 -6.32 17.55
CA GLU A 317 -7.73 -6.25 18.76
C GLU A 317 -7.01 -7.59 18.97
N ASP A 318 -5.73 -7.55 19.37
CA ASP A 318 -5.07 -8.74 19.92
C ASP A 318 -5.61 -8.90 21.35
N GLU A 319 -5.84 -10.13 21.83
CA GLU A 319 -6.18 -10.35 23.26
C GLU A 319 -5.12 -9.73 24.21
N ASP A 320 -3.87 -9.63 23.74
CA ASP A 320 -2.73 -9.03 24.45
C ASP A 320 -2.75 -7.49 24.50
N ASP A 321 -3.61 -6.82 23.72
CA ASP A 321 -3.72 -5.35 23.68
C ASP A 321 -4.88 -4.84 24.57
N SER A 322 -5.56 -5.76 25.28
CA SER A 322 -6.71 -5.42 26.12
C SER A 322 -6.28 -4.75 27.44
N PRO A 323 -6.80 -3.56 27.79
CA PRO A 323 -6.45 -2.85 29.04
C PRO A 323 -6.88 -3.59 30.33
N ARG A 324 -7.52 -4.76 30.22
CA ARG A 324 -8.03 -5.55 31.37
C ARG A 324 -6.97 -6.37 32.11
N ARG A 325 -5.70 -6.39 31.67
CA ARG A 325 -4.62 -7.14 32.34
C ARG A 325 -3.54 -6.30 33.05
N ILE A 326 -3.60 -4.96 33.02
CA ILE A 326 -2.68 -4.09 33.79
C ILE A 326 -3.12 -3.95 35.28
N PHE A 327 -4.09 -4.74 35.74
CA PHE A 327 -4.43 -4.81 37.17
C PHE A 327 -4.25 -6.23 37.71
N ARG A 328 -3.02 -6.54 38.10
CA ARG A 328 -2.57 -7.54 39.09
C ARG A 328 -1.06 -7.27 39.25
N THR A 329 -0.48 -6.92 40.38
CA THR A 329 -0.82 -7.15 41.79
C THR A 329 0.07 -6.20 42.59
N GLU A 330 -0.48 -5.21 43.30
CA GLU A 330 0.20 -4.72 44.49
C GLU A 330 -0.13 -5.68 45.63
N ALA A 331 0.93 -6.28 46.14
CA ALA A 331 0.91 -7.27 47.19
C ALA A 331 0.31 -6.67 48.46
N SER A 332 -0.74 -7.33 48.96
CA SER A 332 -1.05 -7.31 50.38
C SER A 332 -0.15 -8.35 51.03
N HIS A 333 0.88 -7.91 51.76
CA HIS A 333 1.45 -8.51 52.97
C HIS A 333 2.39 -7.48 53.60
#